data_AF-A0A1J7IM18-F1
#
_entry.id   AF-A0A1J7IM18-F1
#
_cell.length_a   1.000
_cell.length_b   1.000
_cell.length_c   1.000
_cell.angle_alpha   90.00
_cell.angle_beta   90.00
_cell.angle_gamma   90.00
#
_symmetry.space_group_name_H-M   'P 1'
#
loop_
_entity.id
_entity.type
_entity.pdbx_description
1 polymer ?
#
loop_
_entity_poly.entity_id
_entity_poly.type
_entity_poly.pdbx_seq_one_letter_code
_entity_poly.pdbx_strand_id
1 'polypeptide(L)'
;MRTKRIGAYVGIDPTAPSLHIGHLIPLMPLFWMYMHGYGAHTIVGGATAKIGDPSGRLKDRDPLDKSSLTMNMTKIHFQLKRLWTNVEAQARQHGYKKDWAWTRAITNNNTWWNSLPMLEVLKRVGTGIRIGPMLSRDTVKRKMEGDGVSFAEFAYPVMQGWDWWHLFSSPARVQMQIGGSDQYGNIISGAEIVKAARSSEPDPAKVLPADSPHDDPIGFTVPLLTDSSGAKFGKSAGNAVWLDQFQTTTFDLYGYFVRRPDADVENLLKMFTFLPMENIKEVMEQQNQDPSKRVAQHVLAQNVVALVHGDQAAKEAKAQHESMYAKPASGLGWDYAAPAGQPTTPNNAPRVDMILPESVIMGKSISSILYAAGLASSKADGQRLAVQRAAYVGGSPGQKSSVNKGMIAGQLTFTPVAVWHPDDTKNFLIDGKLLILRKGKHNVRVIEMVSDEEYAKSGQTYPGQPYTGRVRKLKQELEELEKQAASGAQDGPQSAANDGEASKDEEGDKPGFVFPRKKGPHELELEEKLRAHKK
;
A
#
# COMPACT_ATOMS: atom_id res chain seq x y z
N MET A 1 -5.35 -35.21 -8.02
CA MET A 1 -4.04 -34.80 -8.60
C MET A 1 -3.22 -36.00 -9.07
N ARG A 2 -3.02 -37.07 -8.29
CA ARG A 2 -2.30 -38.29 -8.74
C ARG A 2 -3.09 -39.17 -9.72
N THR A 3 -4.42 -39.18 -9.61
CA THR A 3 -5.35 -39.96 -10.46
C THR A 3 -5.79 -39.19 -11.71
N LYS A 4 -5.97 -37.89 -11.57
CA LYS A 4 -6.41 -36.97 -12.63
C LYS A 4 -5.64 -35.67 -12.52
N ARG A 5 -5.14 -35.21 -13.67
CA ARG A 5 -4.47 -33.93 -13.81
C ARG A 5 -5.52 -32.82 -13.84
N ILE A 6 -5.33 -31.80 -12.99
CA ILE A 6 -6.31 -30.74 -12.77
C ILE A 6 -5.67 -29.38 -13.02
N GLY A 7 -6.49 -28.38 -13.35
CA GLY A 7 -6.11 -26.98 -13.27
C GLY A 7 -6.57 -26.33 -11.95
N ALA A 8 -5.87 -25.28 -11.54
CA ALA A 8 -6.29 -24.40 -10.46
C ALA A 8 -6.33 -22.93 -10.90
N TYR A 9 -7.10 -22.11 -10.19
CA TYR A 9 -7.08 -20.67 -10.39
C TYR A 9 -7.15 -19.85 -9.11
N VAL A 10 -6.65 -18.62 -9.20
CA VAL A 10 -6.82 -17.55 -8.20
C VAL A 10 -7.46 -16.35 -8.89
N GLY A 11 -8.55 -15.83 -8.32
CA GLY A 11 -9.21 -14.60 -8.77
C GLY A 11 -8.70 -13.39 -8.01
N ILE A 12 -8.50 -12.27 -8.71
CA ILE A 12 -8.04 -11.02 -8.13
C ILE A 12 -8.86 -9.85 -8.67
N ASP A 13 -9.58 -9.16 -7.78
CA ASP A 13 -10.33 -7.96 -8.14
C ASP A 13 -9.42 -6.70 -8.11
N PRO A 14 -9.35 -5.92 -9.21
CA PRO A 14 -8.48 -4.76 -9.35
C PRO A 14 -8.95 -3.52 -8.58
N THR A 15 -8.96 -3.64 -7.26
CA THR A 15 -9.54 -2.64 -6.36
C THR A 15 -8.57 -1.56 -5.89
N ALA A 16 -7.29 -1.74 -6.19
CA ALA A 16 -6.20 -0.82 -5.93
C ALA A 16 -5.25 -0.82 -7.14
N PRO A 17 -4.40 0.20 -7.32
CA PRO A 17 -3.49 0.29 -8.46
C PRO A 17 -2.36 -0.75 -8.46
N SER A 18 -2.21 -1.54 -7.39
CA SER A 18 -1.19 -2.57 -7.25
C SER A 18 -1.70 -3.70 -6.35
N LEU A 19 -1.13 -4.90 -6.52
CA LEU A 19 -1.18 -5.94 -5.51
C LEU A 19 -0.32 -5.54 -4.30
N HIS A 20 -0.65 -6.14 -3.16
CA HIS A 20 0.15 -6.10 -1.93
C HIS A 20 0.57 -7.51 -1.52
N ILE A 21 1.48 -7.63 -0.56
CA ILE A 21 2.03 -8.92 -0.08
C ILE A 21 0.95 -9.95 0.24
N GLY A 22 -0.17 -9.54 0.85
CA GLY A 22 -1.28 -10.46 1.14
C GLY A 22 -1.84 -11.22 -0.07
N HIS A 23 -1.74 -10.67 -1.30
CA HIS A 23 -2.17 -11.37 -2.51
C HIS A 23 -1.20 -12.48 -2.96
N LEU A 24 0.06 -12.46 -2.49
CA LEU A 24 1.01 -13.52 -2.81
C LEU A 24 0.60 -14.84 -2.14
N ILE A 25 -0.06 -14.80 -0.98
CA ILE A 25 -0.40 -16.00 -0.22
C ILE A 25 -1.29 -16.99 -0.97
N PRO A 26 -2.42 -16.58 -1.58
CA PRO A 26 -3.18 -17.49 -2.44
C PRO A 26 -2.45 -17.80 -3.76
N LEU A 27 -1.56 -16.92 -4.24
CA LEU A 27 -0.79 -17.16 -5.46
C LEU A 27 0.32 -18.20 -5.27
N MET A 28 0.90 -18.34 -4.09
CA MET A 28 2.03 -19.25 -3.84
C MET A 28 1.65 -20.72 -4.10
N PRO A 29 0.53 -21.28 -3.59
CA PRO A 29 0.09 -22.62 -3.96
C PRO A 29 -0.18 -22.76 -5.46
N LEU A 30 -0.70 -21.73 -6.12
CA LEU A 30 -0.91 -21.72 -7.57
C LEU A 30 0.42 -21.80 -8.34
N PHE A 31 1.45 -21.10 -7.87
CA PHE A 31 2.80 -21.17 -8.44
C PHE A 31 3.43 -22.54 -8.21
N TRP A 32 3.27 -23.13 -7.01
CA TRP A 32 3.69 -24.50 -6.74
C TRP A 32 3.00 -25.51 -7.66
N MET A 33 1.69 -25.37 -7.87
CA MET A 33 0.96 -26.19 -8.83
C MET A 33 1.53 -26.08 -10.24
N TYR A 34 1.84 -24.86 -10.69
CA TYR A 34 2.51 -24.66 -11.98
C TYR A 34 3.88 -25.36 -12.03
N MET A 35 4.71 -25.21 -10.98
CA MET A 35 6.03 -25.85 -10.89
C MET A 35 5.99 -27.38 -10.85
N HIS A 36 4.88 -27.96 -10.41
CA HIS A 36 4.66 -29.42 -10.46
C HIS A 36 3.89 -29.86 -11.70
N GLY A 37 3.78 -28.99 -12.71
CA GLY A 37 3.16 -29.30 -13.97
C GLY A 37 1.66 -29.50 -13.88
N TYR A 38 0.96 -28.65 -13.14
CA TYR A 38 -0.50 -28.51 -13.21
C TYR A 38 -0.87 -27.21 -13.94
N GLY A 39 -2.11 -27.13 -14.42
CA GLY A 39 -2.60 -25.92 -15.08
C GLY A 39 -2.84 -24.80 -14.05
N ALA A 40 -2.34 -23.60 -14.29
CA ALA A 40 -2.43 -22.50 -13.33
C ALA A 40 -2.99 -21.22 -13.96
N HIS A 41 -4.15 -20.76 -13.47
CA HIS A 41 -4.87 -19.63 -14.05
C HIS A 41 -4.99 -18.49 -13.05
N THR A 42 -4.71 -17.27 -13.50
CA THR A 42 -5.01 -16.06 -12.71
C THR A 42 -6.09 -15.27 -13.43
N ILE A 43 -7.22 -15.03 -12.76
CA ILE A 43 -8.30 -14.19 -13.29
C ILE A 43 -8.14 -12.78 -12.73
N VAL A 44 -8.10 -11.79 -13.62
CA VAL A 44 -8.27 -10.38 -13.28
C VAL A 44 -9.77 -10.06 -13.35
N GLY A 45 -10.35 -9.73 -12.20
CA GLY A 45 -11.78 -9.52 -11.98
C GLY A 45 -12.31 -8.18 -12.50
N GLY A 46 -12.13 -7.89 -13.79
CA GLY A 46 -12.57 -6.62 -14.39
C GLY A 46 -14.08 -6.36 -14.32
N ALA A 47 -14.91 -7.39 -14.38
CA ALA A 47 -16.37 -7.30 -14.26
C ALA A 47 -16.82 -7.34 -12.79
N THR A 48 -16.28 -8.28 -12.02
CA THR A 48 -16.55 -8.46 -10.58
C THR A 48 -16.18 -7.22 -9.77
N ALA A 49 -15.09 -6.53 -10.11
CA ALA A 49 -14.70 -5.30 -9.43
C ALA A 49 -15.61 -4.09 -9.71
N LYS A 50 -16.43 -4.11 -10.78
CA LYS A 50 -17.47 -3.07 -11.01
C LYS A 50 -18.61 -3.19 -10.01
N ILE A 51 -18.82 -4.40 -9.49
CA ILE A 51 -19.86 -4.72 -8.51
C ILE A 51 -19.31 -4.59 -7.09
N GLY A 52 -18.15 -5.21 -6.84
CA GLY A 52 -17.49 -5.23 -5.54
C GLY A 52 -17.86 -6.44 -4.68
N ASP A 53 -16.86 -7.10 -4.10
CA ASP A 53 -17.04 -8.22 -3.17
C ASP A 53 -17.56 -7.74 -1.80
N PRO A 54 -18.72 -8.21 -1.31
CA PRO A 54 -19.24 -7.88 0.02
C PRO A 54 -18.54 -8.64 1.16
N SER A 55 -17.65 -9.59 0.88
CA SER A 55 -17.06 -10.48 1.89
C SER A 55 -16.19 -9.74 2.90
N GLY A 56 -16.49 -9.94 4.19
CA GLY A 56 -15.71 -9.42 5.31
C GLY A 56 -15.83 -7.91 5.54
N ARG A 57 -16.82 -7.22 4.97
CA ARG A 57 -17.02 -5.77 5.09
C ARG A 57 -18.46 -5.42 5.46
N LEU A 58 -18.62 -4.40 6.30
CA LEU A 58 -19.92 -3.89 6.75
C LEU A 58 -20.41 -2.69 5.94
N LYS A 59 -19.49 -1.89 5.37
CA LYS A 59 -19.82 -0.73 4.54
C LYS A 59 -19.73 -1.08 3.06
N ASP A 60 -20.65 -0.51 2.28
CA ASP A 60 -20.62 -0.56 0.82
C ASP A 60 -19.39 0.15 0.27
N ARG A 61 -18.98 -0.26 -0.92
CA ARG A 61 -17.79 0.27 -1.58
C ARG A 61 -18.18 1.47 -2.44
N ASP A 62 -17.43 2.57 -2.31
CA ASP A 62 -17.58 3.68 -3.26
C ASP A 62 -17.31 3.17 -4.68
N PRO A 63 -18.20 3.46 -5.65
CA PRO A 63 -17.98 3.09 -7.04
C PRO A 63 -16.66 3.67 -7.55
N LEU A 64 -15.76 2.81 -8.03
CA LEU A 64 -14.55 3.27 -8.70
C LEU A 64 -14.91 3.87 -10.06
N ASP A 65 -14.33 5.03 -10.39
CA ASP A 65 -14.47 5.58 -11.74
C ASP A 65 -13.93 4.59 -12.79
N LYS A 66 -14.59 4.54 -13.95
CA LYS A 66 -14.27 3.59 -15.04
C LYS A 66 -12.82 3.72 -15.50
N SER A 67 -12.28 4.94 -15.52
CA SER A 67 -10.88 5.18 -15.90
C SER A 67 -9.91 4.60 -14.86
N SER A 68 -10.20 4.80 -13.57
CA SER A 68 -9.41 4.28 -12.46
C SER A 68 -9.42 2.75 -12.42
N LEU A 69 -10.59 2.12 -12.63
CA LEU A 69 -10.70 0.68 -12.70
C LEU A 69 -9.89 0.10 -13.87
N THR A 70 -9.97 0.71 -15.05
CA THR A 70 -9.21 0.29 -16.24
C THR A 70 -7.70 0.41 -16.03
N MET A 71 -7.26 1.50 -15.39
CA MET A 71 -5.86 1.69 -15.00
C MET A 71 -5.40 0.60 -14.02
N ASN A 72 -6.16 0.36 -12.96
CA ASN A 72 -5.82 -0.65 -11.94
C ASN A 72 -5.72 -2.05 -12.56
N MET A 73 -6.70 -2.42 -13.39
CA MET A 73 -6.74 -3.68 -14.12
C MET A 73 -5.50 -3.87 -15.00
N THR A 74 -5.10 -2.82 -15.73
CA THR A 74 -3.91 -2.84 -16.58
C THR A 74 -2.63 -3.01 -15.76
N LYS A 75 -2.48 -2.25 -14.67
CA LYS A 75 -1.32 -2.34 -13.77
C LYS A 75 -1.20 -3.74 -13.14
N ILE A 76 -2.30 -4.28 -12.63
CA ILE A 76 -2.33 -5.63 -12.03
C ILE A 76 -2.01 -6.70 -13.09
N HIS A 77 -2.53 -6.57 -14.32
CA HIS A 77 -2.19 -7.51 -15.40
C HIS A 77 -0.68 -7.56 -15.67
N PHE A 78 -0.02 -6.40 -15.81
CA PHE A 78 1.44 -6.35 -16.01
C PHE A 78 2.22 -6.84 -14.78
N GLN A 79 1.73 -6.58 -13.58
CA GLN A 79 2.34 -7.07 -12.34
C GLN A 79 2.26 -8.59 -12.24
N LEU A 80 1.12 -9.19 -12.57
CA LEU A 80 0.96 -10.66 -12.67
C LEU A 80 1.86 -11.24 -13.75
N LYS A 81 1.97 -10.59 -14.92
CA LYS A 81 2.90 -11.01 -15.98
C LYS A 81 4.35 -11.05 -15.47
N ARG A 82 4.79 -10.01 -14.75
CA ARG A 82 6.12 -9.96 -14.14
C ARG A 82 6.31 -11.06 -13.09
N LEU A 83 5.35 -11.24 -12.19
CA LEU A 83 5.38 -12.32 -11.18
C LEU A 83 5.54 -13.68 -11.86
N TRP A 84 4.74 -13.99 -12.88
CA TRP A 84 4.85 -15.25 -13.61
C TRP A 84 6.21 -15.44 -14.29
N THR A 85 6.79 -14.39 -14.88
CA THR A 85 8.15 -14.45 -15.44
C THR A 85 9.18 -14.76 -14.36
N ASN A 86 9.06 -14.16 -13.19
CA ASN A 86 9.96 -14.42 -12.07
C ASN A 86 9.77 -15.81 -11.48
N VAL A 87 8.53 -16.32 -11.39
CA VAL A 87 8.22 -17.71 -11.02
C VAL A 87 8.91 -18.69 -11.98
N GLU A 88 8.88 -18.44 -13.29
CA GLU A 88 9.58 -19.26 -14.28
C GLU A 88 11.11 -19.17 -14.17
N ALA A 89 11.66 -18.04 -13.73
CA ALA A 89 13.08 -17.91 -13.43
C ALA A 89 13.48 -18.71 -12.18
N GLN A 90 12.70 -18.59 -11.11
CA GLN A 90 12.90 -19.30 -9.85
C GLN A 90 12.74 -20.83 -10.03
N ALA A 91 11.73 -21.27 -10.80
CA ALA A 91 11.55 -22.68 -11.15
C ALA A 91 12.81 -23.27 -11.79
N ARG A 92 13.43 -22.55 -12.75
CA ARG A 92 14.67 -22.97 -13.40
C ARG A 92 15.86 -23.04 -12.43
N GLN A 93 15.97 -22.07 -11.50
CA GLN A 93 17.02 -22.07 -10.48
C GLN A 93 16.92 -23.27 -9.54
N HIS A 94 15.70 -23.69 -9.21
CA HIS A 94 15.43 -24.87 -8.40
C HIS A 94 15.38 -26.17 -9.20
N GLY A 95 15.80 -26.16 -10.48
CA GLY A 95 15.93 -27.38 -11.29
C GLY A 95 14.63 -27.91 -11.90
N TYR A 96 13.52 -27.20 -11.77
CA TYR A 96 12.27 -27.58 -12.41
C TYR A 96 12.35 -27.35 -13.93
N LYS A 97 11.98 -28.37 -14.70
CA LYS A 97 11.96 -28.34 -16.17
C LYS A 97 10.53 -28.21 -16.66
N LYS A 98 10.29 -27.22 -17.52
CA LYS A 98 8.99 -27.02 -18.14
C LYS A 98 8.68 -28.19 -19.08
N ASP A 99 7.53 -28.81 -18.86
CA ASP A 99 6.99 -29.85 -19.73
C ASP A 99 5.87 -29.27 -20.62
N TRP A 100 5.52 -29.94 -21.73
CA TRP A 100 4.43 -29.55 -22.64
C TRP A 100 3.10 -29.36 -21.90
N ALA A 101 2.96 -30.10 -20.82
CA ALA A 101 1.82 -30.11 -19.93
C ALA A 101 1.66 -28.76 -19.19
N TRP A 102 2.74 -28.04 -18.88
CA TRP A 102 2.72 -26.85 -18.04
C TRP A 102 2.00 -25.68 -18.70
N THR A 103 0.76 -25.42 -18.28
CA THR A 103 -0.05 -24.32 -18.80
C THR A 103 -0.24 -23.26 -17.72
N ARG A 104 -0.06 -22.00 -18.11
CA ARG A 104 -0.48 -20.84 -17.32
C ARG A 104 -1.23 -19.85 -18.17
N ALA A 105 -2.24 -19.19 -17.59
CA ALA A 105 -2.98 -18.14 -18.27
C ALA A 105 -3.31 -16.98 -17.32
N ILE A 106 -3.29 -15.77 -17.86
CA ILE A 106 -3.82 -14.58 -17.20
C ILE A 106 -5.05 -14.17 -18.01
N THR A 107 -6.24 -14.36 -17.44
CA THR A 107 -7.51 -14.07 -18.10
C THR A 107 -8.20 -12.88 -17.44
N ASN A 108 -9.13 -12.26 -18.16
CA ASN A 108 -9.95 -11.17 -17.65
C ASN A 108 -11.42 -11.56 -17.81
N ASN A 109 -12.17 -11.55 -16.71
CA ASN A 109 -13.56 -11.99 -16.75
C ASN A 109 -14.50 -11.05 -17.55
N ASN A 110 -14.07 -9.83 -17.88
CA ASN A 110 -14.76 -8.99 -18.86
C ASN A 110 -14.92 -9.69 -20.22
N THR A 111 -14.05 -10.64 -20.58
CA THR A 111 -14.10 -11.32 -21.89
C THR A 111 -15.36 -12.15 -22.08
N TRP A 112 -15.94 -12.70 -21.01
CA TRP A 112 -17.24 -13.37 -21.05
C TRP A 112 -18.37 -12.49 -20.51
N TRP A 113 -18.18 -11.78 -19.40
CA TRP A 113 -19.26 -10.99 -18.79
C TRP A 113 -19.82 -9.88 -19.67
N ASN A 114 -19.03 -9.32 -20.58
CA ASN A 114 -19.51 -8.24 -21.46
C ASN A 114 -20.47 -8.73 -22.56
N SER A 115 -20.43 -10.01 -22.91
CA SER A 115 -21.24 -10.60 -23.99
C SER A 115 -22.18 -11.70 -23.52
N LEU A 116 -22.03 -12.18 -22.29
CA LEU A 116 -22.83 -13.24 -21.70
C LEU A 116 -24.26 -12.75 -21.39
N PRO A 117 -25.29 -13.33 -22.02
CA PRO A 117 -26.67 -12.97 -21.72
C PRO A 117 -27.03 -13.38 -20.29
N MET A 118 -27.60 -12.47 -19.51
CA MET A 118 -28.09 -12.79 -18.15
C MET A 118 -29.10 -13.95 -18.17
N LEU A 119 -29.90 -14.07 -19.23
CA LEU A 119 -30.83 -15.19 -19.40
C LEU A 119 -30.13 -16.55 -19.46
N GLU A 120 -28.92 -16.61 -20.03
CA GLU A 120 -28.12 -17.84 -20.06
C GLU A 120 -27.69 -18.23 -18.64
N VAL A 121 -27.17 -17.27 -17.87
CA VAL A 121 -26.82 -17.48 -16.46
C VAL A 121 -28.04 -17.98 -15.67
N LEU A 122 -29.18 -17.31 -15.79
CA LEU A 122 -30.41 -17.70 -15.07
C LEU A 122 -30.89 -19.10 -15.44
N LYS A 123 -30.89 -19.47 -16.74
CA LYS A 123 -31.27 -20.82 -17.17
C LYS A 123 -30.33 -21.89 -16.63
N ARG A 124 -29.04 -21.58 -16.59
CA ARG A 124 -27.97 -22.53 -16.27
C ARG A 124 -27.80 -22.74 -14.77
N VAL A 125 -27.85 -21.67 -13.98
CA VAL A 125 -27.56 -21.74 -12.54
C VAL A 125 -28.75 -21.34 -11.68
N GLY A 126 -29.70 -20.56 -12.20
CA GLY A 126 -30.79 -19.98 -11.43
C GLY A 126 -31.72 -21.00 -10.78
N THR A 127 -31.90 -22.19 -11.36
CA THR A 127 -32.75 -23.25 -10.78
C THR A 127 -32.01 -24.10 -9.75
N GLY A 128 -30.68 -24.19 -9.84
CA GLY A 128 -29.83 -25.01 -8.97
C GLY A 128 -29.35 -24.30 -7.71
N ILE A 129 -29.30 -22.96 -7.72
CA ILE A 129 -28.85 -22.18 -6.56
C ILE A 129 -30.03 -21.90 -5.63
N ARG A 130 -29.86 -22.19 -4.34
CA ARG A 130 -30.82 -21.82 -3.29
C ARG A 130 -30.43 -20.51 -2.64
N ILE A 131 -31.40 -19.60 -2.54
CA ILE A 131 -31.23 -18.27 -1.92
C ILE A 131 -31.00 -18.40 -0.41
N GLY A 132 -31.67 -19.32 0.28
CA GLY A 132 -31.57 -19.49 1.74
C GLY A 132 -30.12 -19.61 2.25
N PRO A 133 -29.31 -20.56 1.74
CA PRO A 133 -27.90 -20.66 2.08
C PRO A 133 -27.10 -19.37 1.80
N MET A 134 -27.38 -18.66 0.71
CA MET A 134 -26.71 -17.39 0.40
C MET A 134 -27.02 -16.31 1.42
N LEU A 135 -28.27 -16.22 1.90
CA LEU A 135 -28.70 -15.27 2.94
C LEU A 135 -28.15 -15.63 4.33
N SER A 136 -27.95 -16.92 4.60
CA SER A 136 -27.47 -17.40 5.90
C SER A 136 -26.00 -17.08 6.20
N ARG A 137 -25.25 -16.57 5.22
CA ARG A 137 -23.85 -16.17 5.40
C ARG A 137 -23.74 -15.01 6.37
N ASP A 138 -22.80 -15.10 7.31
CA ASP A 138 -22.62 -14.09 8.37
C ASP A 138 -22.48 -12.65 7.85
N THR A 139 -21.81 -12.45 6.70
CA THR A 139 -21.64 -11.13 6.09
C THR A 139 -22.95 -10.57 5.55
N VAL A 140 -23.72 -11.40 4.85
CA VAL A 140 -25.02 -11.04 4.29
C VAL A 140 -26.02 -10.82 5.41
N LYS A 141 -26.06 -11.72 6.40
CA LYS A 141 -26.92 -11.62 7.58
C LYS A 141 -26.71 -10.32 8.33
N ARG A 142 -25.45 -9.95 8.63
CA ARG A 142 -25.13 -8.70 9.31
C ARG A 142 -25.52 -7.45 8.52
N LYS A 143 -25.37 -7.47 7.19
CA LYS A 143 -25.82 -6.37 6.34
C LYS A 143 -27.35 -6.30 6.25
N MET A 144 -28.04 -7.44 6.20
CA MET A 144 -29.50 -7.51 6.21
C MET A 144 -30.13 -7.05 7.53
N GLU A 145 -29.40 -7.15 8.65
CA GLU A 145 -29.80 -6.56 9.93
C GLU A 145 -29.64 -5.02 9.96
N GLY A 146 -28.90 -4.44 9.00
CA GLY A 146 -28.71 -3.01 8.81
C GLY A 146 -29.42 -2.47 7.56
N ASP A 147 -28.68 -1.80 6.66
CA ASP A 147 -29.22 -1.13 5.47
C ASP A 147 -29.64 -2.08 4.33
N GLY A 148 -29.47 -3.40 4.50
CA GLY A 148 -29.76 -4.40 3.48
C GLY A 148 -28.55 -4.73 2.60
N VAL A 149 -28.76 -5.59 1.61
CA VAL A 149 -27.75 -5.97 0.60
C VAL A 149 -28.31 -5.66 -0.78
N SER A 150 -27.54 -4.92 -1.60
CA SER A 150 -27.96 -4.63 -2.96
C SER A 150 -28.01 -5.89 -3.82
N PHE A 151 -28.87 -5.93 -4.85
CA PHE A 151 -28.90 -7.06 -5.78
C PHE A 151 -27.55 -7.31 -6.46
N ALA A 152 -26.79 -6.23 -6.73
CA ALA A 152 -25.47 -6.31 -7.32
C ALA A 152 -24.51 -7.08 -6.40
N GLU A 153 -24.42 -6.71 -5.12
CA GLU A 153 -23.61 -7.42 -4.13
C GLU A 153 -24.09 -8.86 -3.90
N PHE A 154 -25.41 -9.07 -3.89
CA PHE A 154 -26.01 -10.40 -3.76
C PHE A 154 -25.67 -11.31 -4.97
N ALA A 155 -25.53 -10.74 -6.17
CA ALA A 155 -25.16 -11.47 -7.38
C ALA A 155 -23.64 -11.75 -7.48
N TYR A 156 -22.80 -11.11 -6.66
CA TYR A 156 -21.34 -11.28 -6.73
C TYR A 156 -20.88 -12.75 -6.63
N PRO A 157 -21.37 -13.59 -5.68
CA PRO A 157 -20.99 -15.00 -5.63
C PRO A 157 -21.41 -15.78 -6.87
N VAL A 158 -22.54 -15.41 -7.50
CA VAL A 158 -22.98 -15.98 -8.77
C VAL A 158 -21.98 -15.68 -9.87
N MET A 159 -21.50 -14.43 -9.90
CA MET A 159 -20.50 -14.02 -10.88
C MET A 159 -19.17 -14.77 -10.71
N GLN A 160 -18.68 -14.85 -9.47
CA GLN A 160 -17.45 -15.58 -9.17
C GLN A 160 -17.57 -17.10 -9.44
N GLY A 161 -18.74 -17.69 -9.18
CA GLY A 161 -18.98 -19.10 -9.51
C GLY A 161 -19.08 -19.36 -11.00
N TRP A 162 -19.62 -18.42 -11.78
CA TRP A 162 -19.61 -18.52 -13.23
C TRP A 162 -18.21 -18.39 -13.82
N ASP A 163 -17.35 -17.53 -13.25
CA ASP A 163 -15.93 -17.48 -13.62
C ASP A 163 -15.28 -18.85 -13.45
N TRP A 164 -15.61 -19.57 -12.37
CA TRP A 164 -15.17 -20.94 -12.17
C TRP A 164 -15.75 -21.88 -13.22
N TRP A 165 -17.06 -21.83 -13.47
CA TRP A 165 -17.72 -22.66 -14.49
C TRP A 165 -17.05 -22.50 -15.85
N HIS A 166 -16.79 -21.26 -16.28
CA HIS A 166 -16.14 -20.96 -17.55
C HIS A 166 -14.76 -21.63 -17.67
N LEU A 167 -13.93 -21.56 -16.62
CA LEU A 167 -12.63 -22.22 -16.62
C LEU A 167 -12.71 -23.74 -16.45
N PHE A 168 -13.69 -24.23 -15.69
CA PHE A 168 -13.93 -25.65 -15.45
C PHE A 168 -14.36 -26.37 -16.73
N SER A 169 -15.26 -25.76 -17.52
CA SER A 169 -15.75 -26.30 -18.79
C SER A 169 -14.81 -26.05 -19.96
N SER A 170 -13.80 -25.18 -19.81
CA SER A 170 -12.79 -24.94 -20.83
C SER A 170 -11.84 -26.14 -20.99
N PRO A 171 -11.06 -26.22 -22.09
CA PRO A 171 -10.00 -27.22 -22.24
C PRO A 171 -8.96 -27.21 -21.11
N ALA A 172 -8.85 -26.12 -20.34
CA ALA A 172 -7.96 -26.03 -19.20
C ALA A 172 -8.40 -26.87 -17.99
N ARG A 173 -9.68 -27.30 -17.94
CA ARG A 173 -10.26 -28.14 -16.88
C ARG A 173 -9.85 -27.70 -15.47
N VAL A 174 -10.11 -26.43 -15.16
CA VAL A 174 -9.77 -25.85 -13.87
C VAL A 174 -10.75 -26.36 -12.80
N GLN A 175 -10.35 -27.42 -12.10
CA GLN A 175 -11.16 -28.05 -11.06
C GLN A 175 -10.98 -27.41 -9.68
N MET A 176 -9.90 -26.65 -9.45
CA MET A 176 -9.60 -26.08 -8.13
C MET A 176 -9.67 -24.55 -8.10
N GLN A 177 -10.38 -23.98 -7.13
CA GLN A 177 -10.32 -22.56 -6.80
C GLN A 177 -9.47 -22.36 -5.55
N ILE A 178 -8.47 -21.49 -5.63
CA ILE A 178 -7.61 -21.12 -4.51
C ILE A 178 -7.95 -19.69 -4.08
N GLY A 179 -8.12 -19.47 -2.77
CA GLY A 179 -8.38 -18.13 -2.22
C GLY A 179 -8.04 -18.02 -0.74
N GLY A 180 -8.09 -16.81 -0.19
CA GLY A 180 -7.91 -16.58 1.24
C GLY A 180 -9.02 -17.22 2.08
N SER A 181 -8.79 -17.40 3.38
CA SER A 181 -9.81 -17.92 4.30
C SER A 181 -11.08 -17.07 4.36
N ASP A 182 -10.97 -15.77 4.07
CA ASP A 182 -12.09 -14.84 3.93
C ASP A 182 -12.96 -15.10 2.68
N GLN A 183 -12.43 -15.82 1.69
CA GLN A 183 -13.15 -16.22 0.48
C GLN A 183 -13.84 -17.58 0.60
N TYR A 184 -13.76 -18.26 1.76
CA TYR A 184 -14.32 -19.59 1.95
C TYR A 184 -15.79 -19.69 1.51
N GLY A 185 -16.63 -18.74 1.95
CA GLY A 185 -18.04 -18.72 1.57
C GLY A 185 -18.20 -18.67 0.05
N ASN A 186 -17.55 -17.70 -0.60
CA ASN A 186 -17.60 -17.51 -2.04
C ASN A 186 -17.14 -18.74 -2.82
N ILE A 187 -16.09 -19.42 -2.36
CA ILE A 187 -15.60 -20.66 -2.98
C ILE A 187 -16.64 -21.78 -2.88
N ILE A 188 -17.26 -21.97 -1.71
CA ILE A 188 -18.31 -22.99 -1.56
C ILE A 188 -19.50 -22.72 -2.47
N SER A 189 -19.98 -21.47 -2.54
CA SER A 189 -21.05 -21.15 -3.49
C SER A 189 -20.61 -21.30 -4.94
N GLY A 190 -19.36 -20.97 -5.26
CA GLY A 190 -18.78 -21.22 -6.57
C GLY A 190 -18.82 -22.71 -6.95
N ALA A 191 -18.49 -23.60 -6.02
CA ALA A 191 -18.55 -25.04 -6.24
C ALA A 191 -19.99 -25.52 -6.52
N GLU A 192 -20.97 -25.04 -5.76
CA GLU A 192 -22.39 -25.35 -6.01
C GLU A 192 -22.86 -24.79 -7.37
N ILE A 193 -22.41 -23.61 -7.76
CA ILE A 193 -22.71 -23.00 -9.06
C ILE A 193 -22.13 -23.85 -10.21
N VAL A 194 -20.89 -24.32 -10.08
CA VAL A 194 -20.26 -25.21 -11.07
C VAL A 194 -21.05 -26.52 -11.19
N LYS A 195 -21.46 -27.11 -10.07
CA LYS A 195 -22.27 -28.34 -10.08
C LYS A 195 -23.63 -28.11 -10.73
N ALA A 196 -24.31 -27.01 -10.39
CA ALA A 196 -25.58 -26.62 -11.00
C ALA A 196 -25.43 -26.41 -12.51
N ALA A 197 -24.39 -25.68 -12.93
CA ALA A 197 -24.13 -25.39 -14.34
C ALA A 197 -23.75 -26.64 -15.16
N ARG A 198 -23.05 -27.58 -14.53
CA ARG A 198 -22.73 -28.89 -15.13
C ARG A 198 -23.99 -29.71 -15.37
N SER A 199 -24.87 -29.79 -14.36
CA SER A 199 -26.08 -30.62 -14.41
C SER A 199 -27.17 -30.05 -15.32
N SER A 200 -27.13 -28.76 -15.62
CA SER A 200 -28.10 -28.07 -16.47
C SER A 200 -27.64 -27.90 -17.92
N GLU A 201 -26.59 -28.62 -18.35
CA GLU A 201 -26.11 -28.60 -19.73
C GLU A 201 -27.11 -29.30 -20.67
N PRO A 202 -27.83 -28.57 -21.56
CA PRO A 202 -28.79 -29.18 -22.46
C PRO A 202 -28.13 -29.93 -23.63
N ASP A 203 -26.86 -29.65 -23.94
CA ASP A 203 -26.12 -30.33 -25.00
C ASP A 203 -25.45 -31.60 -24.43
N PRO A 204 -25.95 -32.81 -24.74
CA PRO A 204 -25.43 -34.04 -24.15
C PRO A 204 -23.94 -34.27 -24.46
N ALA A 205 -23.42 -33.70 -25.56
CA ALA A 205 -22.02 -33.82 -25.94
C ALA A 205 -21.08 -32.94 -25.08
N LYS A 206 -21.61 -31.95 -24.37
CA LYS A 206 -20.86 -31.02 -23.51
C LYS A 206 -21.00 -31.32 -22.02
N VAL A 207 -21.88 -32.25 -21.65
CA VAL A 207 -22.05 -32.67 -20.26
C VAL A 207 -20.72 -33.22 -19.75
N LEU A 208 -20.18 -32.59 -18.71
CA LEU A 208 -18.94 -33.03 -18.09
C LEU A 208 -19.22 -34.17 -17.11
N PRO A 209 -18.29 -35.14 -16.95
CA PRO A 209 -18.46 -36.24 -16.01
C PRO A 209 -18.79 -35.80 -14.59
N ALA A 210 -19.61 -36.59 -13.91
CA ALA A 210 -20.04 -36.37 -12.52
C ALA A 210 -20.13 -37.69 -11.71
N ASP A 211 -19.58 -38.77 -12.25
CA ASP A 211 -19.76 -40.12 -11.70
C ASP A 211 -18.84 -40.40 -10.49
N SER A 212 -17.83 -39.56 -10.29
CA SER A 212 -16.86 -39.66 -9.21
C SER A 212 -16.72 -38.36 -8.43
N PRO A 213 -16.49 -38.40 -7.11
CA PRO A 213 -16.07 -37.24 -6.34
C PRO A 213 -14.80 -36.55 -6.88
N HIS A 214 -13.99 -37.24 -7.71
CA HIS A 214 -12.83 -36.66 -8.37
C HIS A 214 -13.16 -35.73 -9.55
N ASP A 215 -14.40 -35.75 -10.02
CA ASP A 215 -14.87 -34.85 -11.07
C ASP A 215 -15.45 -33.55 -10.51
N ASP A 216 -15.71 -33.49 -9.21
CA ASP A 216 -16.28 -32.32 -8.56
C ASP A 216 -15.27 -31.16 -8.42
N PRO A 217 -15.78 -29.90 -8.37
CA PRO A 217 -14.98 -28.73 -8.05
C PRO A 217 -14.39 -28.82 -6.63
N ILE A 218 -13.15 -28.35 -6.47
CA ILE A 218 -12.39 -28.38 -5.22
C ILE A 218 -12.08 -26.94 -4.77
N GLY A 219 -12.54 -26.58 -3.57
CA GLY A 219 -12.13 -25.34 -2.91
C GLY A 219 -10.87 -25.53 -2.08
N PHE A 220 -9.89 -24.64 -2.21
CA PHE A 220 -8.68 -24.64 -1.40
C PHE A 220 -8.45 -23.26 -0.79
N THR A 221 -8.53 -23.16 0.54
CA THR A 221 -8.31 -21.91 1.25
C THR A 221 -6.93 -21.86 1.88
N VAL A 222 -6.26 -20.71 1.76
CA VAL A 222 -5.01 -20.42 2.45
C VAL A 222 -5.27 -19.65 3.74
N PRO A 223 -4.45 -19.84 4.79
CA PRO A 223 -4.65 -19.16 6.06
C PRO A 223 -4.51 -17.64 5.90
N LEU A 224 -5.30 -16.90 6.68
CA LEU A 224 -5.07 -15.48 6.85
C LEU A 224 -3.81 -15.29 7.69
N LEU A 225 -2.76 -14.75 7.08
CA LEU A 225 -1.55 -14.43 7.81
C LEU A 225 -1.81 -13.29 8.79
N THR A 226 -1.55 -13.59 10.06
CA THR A 226 -1.48 -12.63 11.16
C THR A 226 -0.04 -12.58 11.63
N ASP A 227 0.42 -11.41 12.07
CA ASP A 227 1.69 -11.32 12.78
C ASP A 227 1.55 -11.81 14.22
N SER A 228 2.67 -11.92 14.94
CA SER A 228 2.70 -12.31 16.35
C SER A 228 1.87 -11.39 17.27
N SER A 229 1.43 -10.21 16.80
CA SER A 229 0.54 -9.29 17.52
C SER A 229 -0.94 -9.48 17.17
N GLY A 230 -1.27 -10.40 16.27
CA GLY A 230 -2.62 -10.66 15.77
C GLY A 230 -3.08 -9.70 14.66
N ALA A 231 -2.22 -8.77 14.21
CA ALA A 231 -2.55 -7.85 13.13
C ALA A 231 -2.44 -8.54 11.76
N LYS A 232 -3.29 -8.15 10.80
CA LYS A 232 -3.26 -8.73 9.45
C LYS A 232 -1.92 -8.42 8.77
N PHE A 233 -1.27 -9.47 8.27
CA PHE A 233 0.02 -9.37 7.61
C PHE A 233 -0.05 -8.51 6.35
N GLY A 234 1.00 -7.71 6.12
CA GLY A 234 1.05 -6.75 5.02
C GLY A 234 0.34 -5.41 5.27
N LYS A 235 -0.18 -5.13 6.47
CA LYS A 235 -0.61 -3.79 6.90
C LYS A 235 0.40 -3.21 7.92
N SER A 236 1.36 -2.42 7.42
CA SER A 236 2.33 -1.71 8.25
C SER A 236 1.73 -0.38 8.73
N ALA A 237 1.46 -0.23 10.04
CA ALA A 237 1.06 1.05 10.65
C ALA A 237 -0.01 1.84 9.85
N GLY A 238 -1.02 1.14 9.31
CA GLY A 238 -2.09 1.72 8.50
C GLY A 238 -1.90 1.65 6.97
N ASN A 239 -0.70 1.35 6.46
CA ASN A 239 -0.39 1.26 5.03
C ASN A 239 -0.14 -0.17 4.55
N ALA A 240 -0.70 -0.52 3.39
CA ALA A 240 -0.43 -1.80 2.74
C ALA A 240 1.00 -1.84 2.19
N VAL A 241 1.65 -3.01 2.27
CA VAL A 241 2.97 -3.22 1.65
C VAL A 241 2.77 -3.69 0.21
N TRP A 242 2.99 -2.79 -0.74
CA TRP A 242 2.68 -2.99 -2.15
C TRP A 242 3.79 -3.76 -2.87
N LEU A 243 3.41 -4.47 -3.93
CA LEU A 243 4.34 -5.16 -4.83
C LEU A 243 4.91 -4.23 -5.92
N ASP A 244 4.27 -3.08 -6.12
CA ASP A 244 4.70 -2.06 -7.06
C ASP A 244 5.87 -1.28 -6.47
N GLN A 245 7.00 -1.28 -7.17
CA GLN A 245 8.26 -0.65 -6.76
C GLN A 245 8.12 0.85 -6.51
N PHE A 246 7.07 1.43 -7.07
CA PHE A 246 6.79 2.84 -7.02
C PHE A 246 5.93 3.27 -5.82
N GLN A 247 5.26 2.32 -5.16
CA GLN A 247 4.51 2.53 -3.92
C GLN A 247 5.23 1.95 -2.71
N THR A 248 5.97 0.86 -2.89
CA THR A 248 6.88 0.31 -1.89
C THR A 248 8.19 0.01 -2.60
N THR A 249 9.23 0.76 -2.26
CA THR A 249 10.54 0.60 -2.91
C THR A 249 11.08 -0.80 -2.67
N THR A 250 11.94 -1.29 -3.56
CA THR A 250 12.63 -2.58 -3.38
C THR A 250 13.36 -2.64 -2.04
N PHE A 251 13.98 -1.53 -1.63
CA PHE A 251 14.68 -1.41 -0.36
C PHE A 251 13.72 -1.52 0.83
N ASP A 252 12.56 -0.86 0.77
CA ASP A 252 11.54 -0.90 1.84
C ASP A 252 10.87 -2.27 1.93
N LEU A 253 10.60 -2.90 0.79
CA LEU A 253 10.05 -4.25 0.70
C LEU A 253 11.03 -5.25 1.31
N TYR A 254 12.31 -5.17 0.95
CA TYR A 254 13.35 -6.00 1.56
C TYR A 254 13.42 -5.77 3.08
N GLY A 255 13.48 -4.50 3.49
CA GLY A 255 13.51 -4.11 4.90
C GLY A 255 12.29 -4.58 5.69
N TYR A 256 11.11 -4.63 5.08
CA TYR A 256 9.89 -5.12 5.72
C TYR A 256 10.05 -6.56 6.22
N PHE A 257 10.66 -7.42 5.41
CA PHE A 257 10.94 -8.81 5.75
C PHE A 257 12.12 -8.95 6.71
N VAL A 258 13.19 -8.16 6.54
CA VAL A 258 14.34 -8.13 7.47
C VAL A 258 13.92 -7.74 8.90
N ARG A 259 12.88 -6.93 9.05
CA ARG A 259 12.34 -6.50 10.33
C ARG A 259 11.38 -7.51 10.98
N ARG A 260 11.07 -8.64 10.36
CA ARG A 260 10.15 -9.63 10.94
C ARG A 260 10.75 -10.29 12.18
N PRO A 261 9.92 -10.58 13.21
CA PRO A 261 10.36 -11.32 14.39
C PRO A 261 10.93 -12.70 14.03
N ASP A 262 11.86 -13.19 14.84
CA ASP A 262 12.41 -14.54 14.69
C ASP A 262 11.32 -15.62 14.77
N ALA A 263 10.31 -15.42 15.62
CA ALA A 263 9.19 -16.36 15.78
C ALA A 263 8.37 -16.57 14.49
N ASP A 264 8.35 -15.60 13.58
CA ASP A 264 7.53 -15.64 12.38
C ASP A 264 8.33 -16.14 11.16
N VAL A 265 9.66 -15.97 11.16
CA VAL A 265 10.48 -16.07 9.94
C VAL A 265 10.45 -17.46 9.31
N GLU A 266 10.44 -18.53 10.10
CA GLU A 266 10.39 -19.90 9.59
C GLU A 266 9.10 -20.15 8.82
N ASN A 267 7.96 -19.72 9.38
CA ASN A 267 6.66 -19.87 8.76
C ASN A 267 6.55 -19.03 7.48
N LEU A 268 7.11 -17.83 7.50
CA LEU A 268 7.17 -16.96 6.32
C LEU A 268 8.06 -17.54 5.21
N LEU A 269 9.19 -18.17 5.55
CA LEU A 269 10.02 -18.88 4.57
C LEU A 269 9.22 -19.98 3.87
N LYS A 270 8.47 -20.79 4.63
CA LYS A 270 7.63 -21.87 4.09
C LYS A 270 6.50 -21.34 3.20
N MET A 271 5.93 -20.18 3.52
CA MET A 271 4.79 -19.63 2.76
C MET A 271 5.18 -18.81 1.53
N PHE A 272 6.29 -18.07 1.58
CA PHE A 272 6.61 -17.06 0.56
C PHE A 272 7.81 -17.42 -0.34
N THR A 273 8.43 -18.57 -0.16
CA THR A 273 9.62 -18.96 -0.96
C THR A 273 9.43 -20.30 -1.66
N PHE A 274 10.31 -20.58 -2.63
CA PHE A 274 10.42 -21.88 -3.30
C PHE A 274 11.56 -22.74 -2.74
N LEU A 275 12.05 -22.40 -1.54
CA LEU A 275 13.15 -23.13 -0.92
C LEU A 275 12.71 -24.54 -0.49
N PRO A 276 13.54 -25.56 -0.72
CA PRO A 276 13.35 -26.88 -0.11
C PRO A 276 13.28 -26.79 1.42
N MET A 277 12.51 -27.70 2.03
CA MET A 277 12.30 -27.71 3.48
C MET A 277 13.62 -27.93 4.25
N GLU A 278 14.53 -28.70 3.65
CA GLU A 278 15.88 -28.97 4.15
C GLU A 278 16.70 -27.67 4.20
N ASN A 279 16.67 -26.87 3.13
CA ASN A 279 17.36 -25.57 3.10
C ASN A 279 16.77 -24.61 4.13
N ILE A 280 15.44 -24.62 4.33
CA ILE A 280 14.80 -23.81 5.38
C ILE A 280 15.32 -24.24 6.75
N LYS A 281 15.43 -25.55 7.01
CA LYS A 281 15.96 -26.07 8.27
C LYS A 281 17.41 -25.63 8.51
N GLU A 282 18.27 -25.68 7.49
CA GLU A 282 19.66 -25.22 7.57
C GLU A 282 19.76 -23.72 7.88
N VAL A 283 18.94 -22.90 7.19
CA VAL A 283 18.90 -21.45 7.41
C VAL A 283 18.41 -21.12 8.83
N MET A 284 17.43 -21.87 9.34
CA MET A 284 16.95 -21.69 10.72
C MET A 284 17.98 -22.12 11.76
N GLU A 285 18.75 -23.17 11.50
CA GLU A 285 19.86 -23.57 12.38
C GLU A 285 20.92 -22.46 12.47
N GLN A 286 21.29 -21.87 11.33
CA GLN A 286 22.22 -20.72 11.31
C GLN A 286 21.64 -19.50 12.04
N GLN A 287 20.34 -19.24 11.88
CA GLN A 287 19.66 -18.16 12.61
C GLN A 287 19.65 -18.40 14.12
N ASN A 288 19.43 -19.64 14.56
CA ASN A 288 19.39 -19.98 15.98
C ASN A 288 20.77 -19.91 16.64
N GLN A 289 21.84 -20.18 15.89
CA GLN A 289 23.22 -20.03 16.37
C GLN A 289 23.60 -18.57 16.62
N ASP A 290 23.13 -17.65 15.77
CA ASP A 290 23.39 -16.22 15.93
C ASP A 290 22.20 -15.37 15.42
N PRO A 291 21.17 -15.19 16.26
CA PRO A 291 19.96 -14.45 15.86
C PRO A 291 20.25 -13.00 15.48
N SER A 292 21.36 -12.43 15.97
CA SER A 292 21.76 -11.05 15.72
C SER A 292 22.08 -10.79 14.24
N LYS A 293 22.50 -11.82 13.51
CA LYS A 293 22.83 -11.74 12.07
C LYS A 293 21.62 -11.72 11.15
N ARG A 294 20.44 -12.13 11.65
CA ARG A 294 19.18 -12.16 10.88
C ARG A 294 19.29 -12.87 9.53
N VAL A 295 20.02 -13.98 9.49
CA VAL A 295 20.29 -14.76 8.27
C VAL A 295 18.99 -15.21 7.63
N ALA A 296 18.07 -15.76 8.43
CA ALA A 296 16.78 -16.24 7.93
C ALA A 296 15.93 -15.12 7.33
N GLN A 297 15.91 -13.94 7.95
CA GLN A 297 15.14 -12.81 7.46
C GLN A 297 15.73 -12.22 6.17
N HIS A 298 17.06 -12.20 6.05
CA HIS A 298 17.72 -11.80 4.81
C HIS A 298 17.44 -12.78 3.67
N VAL A 299 17.47 -14.09 3.94
CA VAL A 299 17.09 -15.12 2.96
C VAL A 299 15.63 -14.94 2.53
N LEU A 300 14.72 -14.74 3.48
CA LEU A 300 13.30 -14.48 3.20
C LEU A 300 13.14 -13.22 2.34
N ALA A 301 13.74 -12.10 2.74
CA ALA A 301 13.65 -10.83 2.03
C ALA A 301 14.19 -10.95 0.60
N GLN A 302 15.33 -11.60 0.42
CA GLN A 302 15.93 -11.83 -0.89
C GLN A 302 15.01 -12.65 -1.81
N ASN A 303 14.45 -13.75 -1.31
CA ASN A 303 13.56 -14.61 -2.11
C ASN A 303 12.26 -13.90 -2.50
N VAL A 304 11.65 -13.15 -1.57
CA VAL A 304 10.42 -12.41 -1.87
C VAL A 304 10.68 -11.29 -2.86
N VAL A 305 11.76 -10.52 -2.70
CA VAL A 305 12.12 -9.48 -3.66
C VAL A 305 12.46 -10.09 -5.02
N ALA A 306 13.14 -11.24 -5.07
CA ALA A 306 13.43 -11.95 -6.31
C ALA A 306 12.14 -12.35 -7.04
N LEU A 307 11.16 -12.86 -6.30
CA LEU A 307 9.84 -13.17 -6.84
C LEU A 307 9.11 -11.93 -7.37
N VAL A 308 9.15 -10.80 -6.65
CA VAL A 308 8.31 -9.63 -6.94
C VAL A 308 8.95 -8.66 -7.94
N HIS A 309 10.24 -8.36 -7.77
CA HIS A 309 11.02 -7.37 -8.53
C HIS A 309 12.12 -7.98 -9.40
N GLY A 310 12.43 -9.27 -9.22
CA GLY A 310 13.44 -9.99 -9.99
C GLY A 310 14.77 -10.14 -9.26
N ASP A 311 15.58 -11.11 -9.67
CA ASP A 311 16.82 -11.51 -8.97
C ASP A 311 17.84 -10.38 -8.86
N GLN A 312 17.97 -9.56 -9.90
CA GLN A 312 18.93 -8.46 -9.91
C GLN A 312 18.58 -7.42 -8.85
N ALA A 313 17.31 -7.03 -8.77
CA ALA A 313 16.80 -6.12 -7.74
C ALA A 313 16.97 -6.70 -6.33
N ALA A 314 16.80 -8.02 -6.16
CA ALA A 314 17.00 -8.70 -4.89
C ALA A 314 18.47 -8.68 -4.43
N LYS A 315 19.42 -8.92 -5.36
CA LYS A 315 20.86 -8.85 -5.08
C LYS A 315 21.29 -7.44 -4.69
N GLU A 316 20.81 -6.44 -5.41
CA GLU A 316 21.08 -5.03 -5.13
C GLU A 316 20.52 -4.61 -3.78
N ALA A 317 19.27 -4.97 -3.48
CA ALA A 317 18.64 -4.67 -2.19
C ALA A 317 19.37 -5.35 -1.02
N LYS A 318 19.79 -6.60 -1.19
CA LYS A 318 20.60 -7.32 -0.20
C LYS A 318 21.91 -6.60 0.09
N ALA A 319 22.69 -6.28 -0.94
CA ALA A 319 23.96 -5.58 -0.79
C ALA A 319 23.79 -4.21 -0.14
N GLN A 320 22.74 -3.47 -0.50
CA GLN A 320 22.39 -2.20 0.13
C GLN A 320 22.11 -2.38 1.63
N HIS A 321 21.26 -3.33 2.02
CA HIS A 321 20.97 -3.59 3.43
C HIS A 321 22.22 -4.05 4.20
N GLU A 322 22.99 -4.98 3.68
CA GLU A 322 24.22 -5.46 4.32
C GLU A 322 25.24 -4.32 4.54
N SER A 323 25.41 -3.44 3.55
CA SER A 323 26.32 -2.28 3.66
C SER A 323 25.88 -1.25 4.70
N MET A 324 24.58 -1.11 4.97
CA MET A 324 24.04 -0.15 5.95
C MET A 324 24.12 -0.66 7.38
N TYR A 325 24.09 -1.98 7.59
CA TYR A 325 24.09 -2.60 8.92
C TYR A 325 25.47 -3.13 9.36
N ALA A 326 26.46 -3.20 8.46
CA ALA A 326 27.86 -3.39 8.84
C ALA A 326 28.36 -2.15 9.62
N LYS A 327 28.50 -2.27 10.94
CA LYS A 327 28.97 -1.20 11.83
C LYS A 327 30.40 -0.69 11.46
N PRO A 328 30.73 0.56 11.82
CA PRO A 328 31.99 1.20 11.44
C PRO A 328 33.14 0.60 12.23
N ALA A 329 34.12 0.01 11.52
CA ALA A 329 35.42 -0.23 12.12
C ALA A 329 36.09 1.13 12.36
N SER A 330 36.46 1.36 13.61
CA SER A 330 37.23 2.50 14.09
C SER A 330 38.51 2.73 13.27
N GLY A 331 38.73 3.98 12.87
CA GLY A 331 40.07 4.49 12.55
C GLY A 331 40.25 5.05 11.13
N LEU A 332 40.20 6.39 11.05
CA LEU A 332 40.91 7.25 10.09
C LEU A 332 40.67 7.05 8.58
N GLY A 333 40.05 8.06 7.95
CA GLY A 333 40.10 8.32 6.51
C GLY A 333 38.89 7.82 5.73
N TRP A 334 37.94 8.71 5.45
CA TRP A 334 36.84 8.41 4.52
C TRP A 334 37.34 8.49 3.06
N ASP A 335 38.02 7.45 2.59
CA ASP A 335 38.15 7.21 1.16
C ASP A 335 37.05 6.24 0.71
N TYR A 336 35.99 6.81 0.16
CA TYR A 336 34.98 6.05 -0.57
C TYR A 336 35.29 6.10 -2.06
N ALA A 337 35.68 4.96 -2.63
CA ALA A 337 35.67 4.77 -4.07
C ALA A 337 34.23 4.42 -4.53
N ALA A 338 33.64 5.25 -5.38
CA ALA A 338 32.35 4.96 -6.00
C ALA A 338 32.47 3.76 -6.96
N PRO A 339 31.49 2.84 -7.03
CA PRO A 339 31.45 1.83 -8.08
C PRO A 339 31.38 2.53 -9.44
N ALA A 340 32.32 2.19 -10.32
CA ALA A 340 32.33 2.70 -11.69
C ALA A 340 31.12 2.16 -12.46
N GLY A 341 30.32 3.08 -13.02
CA GLY A 341 29.60 2.87 -14.28
C GLY A 341 28.32 2.02 -14.26
N GLN A 342 27.28 2.41 -13.51
CA GLN A 342 25.92 2.02 -13.87
C GLN A 342 25.13 3.24 -14.39
N PRO A 343 24.58 3.19 -15.62
CA PRO A 343 23.71 4.25 -16.13
C PRO A 343 22.40 4.28 -15.34
N THR A 344 21.88 5.49 -15.12
CA THR A 344 20.56 5.75 -14.54
C THR A 344 19.48 5.06 -15.40
N THR A 345 18.87 3.99 -14.88
CA THR A 345 17.69 3.37 -15.49
C THR A 345 16.41 3.95 -14.88
N PRO A 346 15.22 3.77 -15.50
CA PRO A 346 13.94 4.20 -14.94
C PRO A 346 13.64 3.70 -13.51
N ASN A 347 14.37 2.69 -13.02
CA ASN A 347 14.29 2.20 -11.64
C ASN A 347 15.02 3.09 -10.62
N ASN A 348 15.89 4.00 -11.07
CA ASN A 348 16.72 4.88 -10.23
C ASN A 348 16.47 6.38 -10.51
N ALA A 349 15.39 6.69 -11.23
CA ALA A 349 15.01 8.08 -11.49
C ALA A 349 14.54 8.75 -10.19
N PRO A 350 15.03 9.95 -9.85
CA PRO A 350 14.50 10.74 -8.74
C PRO A 350 13.04 11.05 -9.05
N ARG A 351 12.12 10.55 -8.23
CA ARG A 351 10.67 10.79 -8.35
C ARG A 351 10.28 11.87 -7.37
N VAL A 352 9.41 12.79 -7.79
CA VAL A 352 8.89 13.85 -6.94
C VAL A 352 8.37 13.24 -5.64
N ASP A 353 9.04 13.55 -4.54
CA ASP A 353 8.72 13.02 -3.22
C ASP A 353 8.08 14.07 -2.31
N MET A 354 8.05 15.33 -2.75
CA MET A 354 7.45 16.44 -2.02
C MET A 354 7.07 17.58 -2.98
N ILE A 355 6.03 18.34 -2.62
CA ILE A 355 5.74 19.64 -3.23
C ILE A 355 6.11 20.76 -2.26
N LEU A 356 6.64 21.88 -2.76
CA LEU A 356 6.80 23.12 -1.98
C LEU A 356 6.23 24.32 -2.74
N PRO A 357 5.70 25.31 -2.01
CA PRO A 357 5.21 26.53 -2.62
C PRO A 357 6.35 27.36 -3.22
N GLU A 358 6.07 28.05 -4.33
CA GLU A 358 7.00 28.93 -5.03
C GLU A 358 7.63 29.97 -4.09
N SER A 359 6.86 30.55 -3.17
CA SER A 359 7.36 31.52 -2.16
C SER A 359 8.47 30.97 -1.27
N VAL A 360 8.55 29.65 -1.08
CA VAL A 360 9.60 29.00 -0.27
C VAL A 360 10.83 28.70 -1.11
N ILE A 361 10.65 28.18 -2.32
CA ILE A 361 11.76 27.83 -3.20
C ILE A 361 12.45 29.08 -3.74
N MET A 362 11.68 30.08 -4.15
CA MET A 362 12.20 31.30 -4.78
C MET A 362 12.48 32.42 -3.78
N GLY A 363 11.73 32.47 -2.67
CA GLY A 363 11.79 33.59 -1.72
C GLY A 363 12.67 33.36 -0.49
N LYS A 364 13.16 32.13 -0.23
CA LYS A 364 13.94 31.82 0.99
C LYS A 364 15.33 31.30 0.68
N SER A 365 16.22 31.44 1.66
CA SER A 365 17.58 30.91 1.57
C SER A 365 17.61 29.39 1.50
N ILE A 366 18.66 28.83 0.88
CA ILE A 366 18.86 27.37 0.78
C ILE A 366 18.79 26.65 2.14
N SER A 367 19.24 27.29 3.21
CA SER A 367 19.15 26.78 4.59
C SER A 367 17.70 26.60 5.05
N SER A 368 16.81 27.50 4.63
CA SER A 368 15.38 27.42 4.90
C SER A 368 14.70 26.37 4.02
N ILE A 369 15.15 26.23 2.77
CA ILE A 369 14.67 25.19 1.84
C ILE A 369 15.08 23.80 2.33
N LEU A 370 16.32 23.61 2.81
CA LEU A 370 16.78 22.35 3.42
C LEU A 370 15.97 21.98 4.66
N TYR A 371 15.55 22.96 5.46
CA TYR A 371 14.65 22.72 6.59
C TYR A 371 13.23 22.37 6.13
N ALA A 372 12.67 23.13 5.18
CA ALA A 372 11.36 22.88 4.60
C ALA A 372 11.30 21.52 3.87
N ALA A 373 12.41 21.05 3.31
CA ALA A 373 12.54 19.72 2.70
C ALA A 373 12.72 18.58 3.71
N GLY A 374 12.78 18.88 5.01
CA GLY A 374 13.04 17.90 6.08
C GLY A 374 14.45 17.32 6.04
N LEU A 375 15.39 17.94 5.30
CA LEU A 375 16.79 17.52 5.25
C LEU A 375 17.59 18.08 6.44
N ALA A 376 17.19 19.22 6.99
CA ALA A 376 17.76 19.80 8.20
C ALA A 376 16.76 19.71 9.37
N SER A 377 17.26 19.60 10.61
CA SER A 377 16.41 19.62 11.81
C SER A 377 15.98 21.02 12.25
N SER A 378 16.67 22.05 11.75
CA SER A 378 16.37 23.48 11.98
C SER A 378 16.99 24.34 10.88
N LYS A 379 16.61 25.63 10.81
CA LYS A 379 17.26 26.60 9.91
C LYS A 379 18.77 26.74 10.18
N ALA A 380 19.18 26.67 11.45
CA ALA A 380 20.59 26.72 11.84
C ALA A 380 21.35 25.46 11.39
N ASP A 381 20.74 24.28 11.48
CA ASP A 381 21.28 23.04 10.94
C ASP A 381 21.41 23.11 9.40
N GLY A 382 20.42 23.67 8.71
CA GLY A 382 20.47 23.90 7.27
C GLY A 382 21.65 24.79 6.85
N GLN A 383 21.90 25.87 7.61
CA GLN A 383 23.05 26.75 7.39
C GLN A 383 24.37 26.02 7.59
N ARG A 384 24.48 25.23 8.67
CA ARG A 384 25.67 24.40 8.94
C ARG A 384 25.94 23.43 7.79
N LEU A 385 24.91 22.75 7.28
CA LEU A 385 25.05 21.80 6.17
C LEU A 385 25.49 22.46 4.87
N ALA A 386 24.99 23.66 4.56
CA ALA A 386 25.41 24.43 3.39
C ALA A 386 26.86 24.91 3.52
N VAL A 387 27.27 25.42 4.69
CA VAL A 387 28.65 25.89 4.93
C VAL A 387 29.66 24.74 4.91
N GLN A 388 29.31 23.60 5.51
CA GLN A 388 30.16 22.40 5.53
C GLN A 388 30.12 21.60 4.21
N ARG A 389 29.41 22.09 3.19
CA ARG A 389 29.21 21.39 1.90
C ARG A 389 28.69 19.96 2.07
N ALA A 390 27.88 19.73 3.11
CA ALA A 390 27.30 18.45 3.48
C ALA A 390 25.91 18.20 2.86
N ALA A 391 25.39 19.18 2.11
CA ALA A 391 24.22 19.07 1.25
C ALA A 391 24.64 19.22 -0.22
N TYR A 392 23.87 18.63 -1.13
CA TYR A 392 24.12 18.61 -2.57
C TYR A 392 22.85 18.96 -3.34
N VAL A 393 23.02 19.58 -4.52
CA VAL A 393 21.94 19.90 -5.46
C VAL A 393 22.18 19.17 -6.78
N GLY A 394 21.12 18.59 -7.36
CA GLY A 394 21.18 17.84 -8.61
C GLY A 394 21.05 18.75 -9.84
N GLY A 395 21.90 18.56 -10.85
CA GLY A 395 21.88 19.29 -12.13
C GLY A 395 22.74 18.64 -13.23
N SER A 396 22.78 19.26 -14.43
CA SER A 396 23.51 18.74 -15.60
C SER A 396 25.05 18.82 -15.42
N PRO A 397 25.85 17.87 -15.98
CA PRO A 397 27.30 17.86 -15.80
C PRO A 397 27.98 19.12 -16.34
N GLY A 398 28.89 19.71 -15.57
CA GLY A 398 29.78 20.80 -16.02
C GLY A 398 29.17 22.21 -16.04
N GLN A 399 27.92 22.39 -15.62
CA GLN A 399 27.32 23.72 -15.49
C GLN A 399 27.71 24.35 -14.13
N LYS A 400 28.26 25.57 -14.15
CA LYS A 400 28.36 26.38 -12.93
C LYS A 400 26.96 26.87 -12.54
N SER A 401 26.73 27.04 -11.24
CA SER A 401 25.47 27.53 -10.63
C SER A 401 24.78 28.72 -11.31
N SER A 402 25.47 29.48 -12.16
CA SER A 402 24.98 30.68 -12.83
C SER A 402 24.49 30.48 -14.27
N VAL A 403 24.62 29.29 -14.86
CA VAL A 403 24.18 29.03 -16.25
C VAL A 403 23.59 27.63 -16.29
N ASN A 404 22.28 27.51 -16.48
CA ASN A 404 21.61 26.21 -16.63
C ASN A 404 20.61 26.30 -17.80
N LYS A 405 20.87 25.57 -18.89
CA LYS A 405 19.88 25.30 -19.94
C LYS A 405 19.33 23.89 -19.72
N GLY A 406 18.01 23.74 -19.94
CA GLY A 406 17.16 22.59 -19.60
C GLY A 406 17.74 21.21 -19.91
N MET A 407 17.31 20.21 -19.12
CA MET A 407 17.95 18.90 -19.00
C MET A 407 17.25 17.82 -19.84
N ILE A 408 18.03 16.88 -20.37
CA ILE A 408 17.56 15.60 -20.90
C ILE A 408 17.71 14.55 -19.77
N ALA A 409 16.69 13.73 -19.55
CA ALA A 409 16.49 12.87 -18.37
C ALA A 409 17.51 11.71 -18.12
N GLY A 410 18.75 11.81 -18.62
CA GLY A 410 19.79 10.78 -18.48
C GLY A 410 21.08 11.20 -17.78
N GLN A 411 21.27 12.49 -17.45
CA GLN A 411 22.56 13.03 -16.97
C GLN A 411 22.41 13.87 -15.69
N LEU A 412 22.06 13.25 -14.56
CA LEU A 412 22.00 13.93 -13.27
C LEU A 412 23.35 13.85 -12.53
N THR A 413 23.94 14.99 -12.19
CA THR A 413 25.13 15.11 -11.33
C THR A 413 24.83 15.91 -10.08
N PHE A 414 25.43 15.55 -8.94
CA PHE A 414 25.23 16.23 -7.66
C PHE A 414 26.41 17.16 -7.36
N THR A 415 26.14 18.45 -7.22
CA THR A 415 27.13 19.47 -6.85
C THR A 415 26.93 19.84 -5.38
N PRO A 416 27.99 19.99 -4.57
CA PRO A 416 27.85 20.46 -3.19
C PRO A 416 27.16 21.84 -3.16
N VAL A 417 26.16 21.97 -2.31
CA VAL A 417 25.49 23.25 -2.07
C VAL A 417 26.50 24.20 -1.43
N ALA A 418 26.62 25.39 -2.03
CA ALA A 418 27.21 26.56 -1.37
C ALA A 418 26.07 27.47 -0.92
N VAL A 419 26.33 28.33 0.08
CA VAL A 419 25.37 29.38 0.42
C VAL A 419 25.29 30.34 -0.77
N TRP A 420 24.12 30.41 -1.41
CA TRP A 420 23.82 31.31 -2.53
C TRP A 420 22.71 32.29 -2.17
N HIS A 421 22.55 33.33 -2.98
CA HIS A 421 21.47 34.30 -2.80
C HIS A 421 20.12 33.63 -3.14
N PRO A 422 19.02 33.87 -2.41
CA PRO A 422 17.72 33.25 -2.70
C PRO A 422 17.32 33.27 -4.19
N ASP A 423 17.58 34.38 -4.88
CA ASP A 423 17.30 34.58 -6.31
C ASP A 423 18.07 33.62 -7.24
N ASP A 424 19.16 33.03 -6.78
CA ASP A 424 19.97 32.06 -7.53
C ASP A 424 19.33 30.67 -7.54
N THR A 425 18.33 30.40 -6.68
CA THR A 425 17.68 29.09 -6.59
C THR A 425 17.04 28.67 -7.93
N LYS A 426 16.56 29.65 -8.70
CA LYS A 426 16.02 29.45 -10.06
C LYS A 426 16.99 28.76 -11.02
N ASN A 427 18.29 28.97 -10.82
CA ASN A 427 19.33 28.39 -11.68
C ASN A 427 19.50 26.89 -11.42
N PHE A 428 18.96 26.37 -10.32
CA PHE A 428 19.01 24.96 -9.95
C PHE A 428 17.69 24.22 -10.21
N LEU A 429 16.68 24.91 -10.76
CA LEU A 429 15.43 24.28 -11.14
C LEU A 429 15.58 23.55 -12.47
N ILE A 430 15.23 22.26 -12.46
CA ILE A 430 15.09 21.41 -13.64
C ILE A 430 13.71 21.69 -14.23
N ASP A 431 13.67 21.99 -15.53
CA ASP A 431 12.47 22.36 -16.29
C ASP A 431 11.65 23.51 -15.66
N GLY A 432 12.31 24.36 -14.88
CA GLY A 432 11.69 25.49 -14.17
C GLY A 432 10.74 25.07 -13.04
N LYS A 433 10.68 23.78 -12.68
CA LYS A 433 9.70 23.25 -11.72
C LYS A 433 10.27 22.28 -10.70
N LEU A 434 11.37 21.60 -10.97
CA LEU A 434 11.89 20.53 -10.11
C LEU A 434 13.19 20.93 -9.44
N LEU A 435 13.29 20.74 -8.12
CA LEU A 435 14.51 20.95 -7.34
C LEU A 435 14.93 19.64 -6.67
N ILE A 436 16.13 19.15 -6.98
CA ILE A 436 16.65 17.91 -6.40
C ILE A 436 17.72 18.26 -5.37
N LEU A 437 17.47 17.94 -4.10
CA LEU A 437 18.39 18.16 -2.98
C LEU A 437 18.80 16.84 -2.35
N ARG A 438 20.01 16.78 -1.80
CA ARG A 438 20.50 15.58 -1.10
C ARG A 438 21.32 15.95 0.12
N LYS A 439 21.12 15.25 1.24
CA LYS A 439 22.00 15.26 2.42
C LYS A 439 22.72 13.93 2.55
N GLY A 440 24.05 13.93 2.59
CA GLY A 440 24.82 12.68 2.56
C GLY A 440 24.63 11.89 1.26
N LYS A 441 24.71 10.56 1.29
CA LYS A 441 24.60 9.71 0.08
C LYS A 441 23.18 9.25 -0.26
N HIS A 442 22.29 9.15 0.75
CA HIS A 442 21.02 8.43 0.62
C HIS A 442 19.77 9.29 0.91
N ASN A 443 19.92 10.46 1.53
CA ASN A 443 18.77 11.31 1.85
C ASN A 443 18.55 12.31 0.71
N VAL A 444 17.92 11.85 -0.38
CA VAL A 444 17.56 12.65 -1.55
C VAL A 444 16.10 13.09 -1.43
N ARG A 445 15.83 14.35 -1.79
CA ARG A 445 14.51 14.95 -1.95
C ARG A 445 14.39 15.50 -3.36
N VAL A 446 13.28 15.20 -4.02
CA VAL A 446 12.90 15.67 -5.35
C VAL A 446 11.65 16.50 -5.17
N ILE A 447 11.84 17.80 -5.17
CA ILE A 447 10.83 18.76 -4.78
C ILE A 447 10.23 19.34 -6.04
N GLU A 448 8.92 19.21 -6.21
CA GLU A 448 8.19 19.94 -7.24
C GLU A 448 7.72 21.29 -6.70
N MET A 449 8.07 22.34 -7.42
CA MET A 449 7.62 23.71 -7.18
C MET A 449 6.23 23.86 -7.77
N VAL A 450 5.27 24.19 -6.91
CA VAL A 450 3.89 24.49 -7.27
C VAL A 450 3.56 25.93 -6.88
N SER A 451 2.51 26.50 -7.48
CA SER A 451 2.06 27.84 -7.10
C SER A 451 1.59 27.87 -5.63
N ASP A 452 1.68 29.03 -4.97
CA ASP A 452 1.23 29.18 -3.59
C ASP A 452 -0.27 28.83 -3.42
N GLU A 453 -1.09 29.10 -4.44
CA GLU A 453 -2.52 28.75 -4.47
C GLU A 453 -2.77 27.24 -4.58
N GLU A 454 -2.02 26.55 -5.46
CA GLU A 454 -2.08 25.09 -5.58
C GLU A 454 -1.58 24.40 -4.31
N TYR A 455 -0.53 24.95 -3.69
CA TYR A 455 -0.03 24.45 -2.42
C TYR A 455 -1.07 24.60 -1.31
N ALA A 456 -1.74 25.75 -1.21
CA ALA A 456 -2.81 25.98 -0.23
C ALA A 456 -3.99 25.00 -0.42
N LYS A 457 -4.38 24.71 -1.68
CA LYS A 457 -5.41 23.71 -2.01
C LYS A 457 -5.00 22.29 -1.67
N SER A 458 -3.70 21.96 -1.69
CA SER A 458 -3.20 20.63 -1.37
C SER A 458 -3.37 20.24 0.11
N GLY A 459 -3.56 21.21 1.00
CA GLY A 459 -3.67 20.99 2.44
C GLY A 459 -2.38 20.48 3.13
N GLN A 460 -1.26 20.43 2.40
CA GLN A 460 0.02 19.98 2.95
C GLN A 460 0.68 21.07 3.81
N THR A 461 1.56 20.65 4.73
CA THR A 461 2.36 21.55 5.56
C THR A 461 3.83 21.17 5.51
N TYR A 462 4.72 22.15 5.61
CA TYR A 462 6.17 21.93 5.60
C TYR A 462 6.83 22.40 6.91
N PRO A 463 7.95 21.77 7.35
CA PRO A 463 8.72 22.22 8.51
C PRO A 463 9.14 23.68 8.40
N GLY A 464 8.75 24.50 9.37
CA GLY A 464 9.07 25.94 9.38
C GLY A 464 8.10 26.82 8.59
N GLN A 465 6.95 26.29 8.16
CA GLN A 465 5.90 27.09 7.56
C GLN A 465 5.38 28.13 8.58
N PRO A 466 5.34 29.43 8.21
CA PRO A 466 4.78 30.47 9.07
C PRO A 466 3.35 30.10 9.50
N TYR A 467 3.02 30.34 10.77
CA TYR A 467 1.67 30.15 11.33
C TYR A 467 1.16 28.69 11.43
N THR A 468 2.03 27.67 11.33
CA THR A 468 1.62 26.23 11.40
C THR A 468 2.14 25.46 12.61
N GLY A 469 2.93 26.09 13.49
CA GLY A 469 3.55 25.41 14.63
C GLY A 469 2.50 24.87 15.63
N ARG A 470 2.65 23.60 16.04
CA ARG A 470 1.78 22.90 17.01
C ARG A 470 1.45 23.74 18.25
N VAL A 471 2.45 24.39 18.83
CA VAL A 471 2.30 25.25 20.02
C VAL A 471 1.44 26.49 19.76
N ARG A 472 1.47 27.04 18.54
CA ARG A 472 0.72 28.24 18.17
C ARG A 472 -0.70 27.91 17.74
N LYS A 473 -0.92 26.76 17.07
CA LYS A 473 -2.27 26.21 16.83
C LYS A 473 -3.00 25.92 18.14
N LEU A 474 -2.34 25.25 19.08
CA LEU A 474 -2.88 25.02 20.42
C LEU A 474 -3.21 26.34 21.15
N LYS A 475 -2.40 27.38 20.94
CA LYS A 475 -2.64 28.71 21.52
C LYS A 475 -3.78 29.47 20.84
N GLN A 476 -3.93 29.35 19.53
CA GLN A 476 -5.06 29.92 18.78
C GLN A 476 -6.37 29.20 19.10
N GLU A 477 -6.36 27.87 19.22
CA GLU A 477 -7.51 27.08 19.69
C GLU A 477 -7.92 27.48 21.11
N LEU A 478 -6.95 27.75 22.00
CA LEU A 478 -7.23 28.30 23.33
C LEU A 478 -7.85 29.70 23.26
N GLU A 479 -7.26 30.62 22.47
CA GLU A 479 -7.77 31.99 22.31
C GLU A 479 -9.16 32.03 21.65
N GLU A 480 -9.46 31.12 20.72
CA GLU A 480 -10.79 30.99 20.12
C GLU A 480 -11.82 30.42 21.09
N LEU A 481 -11.45 29.42 21.91
CA LEU A 481 -12.30 28.91 22.99
C LEU A 481 -12.56 29.96 24.07
N GLU A 482 -11.56 30.77 24.43
CA GLU A 482 -11.70 31.89 25.35
C GLU A 482 -12.61 32.98 24.77
N LYS A 483 -12.48 33.30 23.47
CA LYS A 483 -13.35 34.27 22.78
C LYS A 483 -14.78 33.78 22.63
N GLN A 484 -15.00 32.51 22.26
CA GLN A 484 -16.34 31.92 22.16
C GLN A 484 -17.04 31.90 23.51
N ALA A 485 -16.30 31.67 24.59
CA ALA A 485 -16.83 31.76 25.93
C ALA A 485 -17.13 33.19 26.40
N ALA A 486 -16.35 34.17 25.95
CA ALA A 486 -16.61 35.59 26.22
C ALA A 486 -17.84 36.11 25.43
N SER A 487 -18.05 35.65 24.19
CA SER A 487 -19.23 36.00 23.39
C SER A 487 -20.50 35.26 23.82
N GLY A 488 -20.38 34.06 24.40
CA GLY A 488 -21.51 33.28 24.93
C GLY A 488 -22.07 33.80 26.25
N ALA A 489 -21.47 34.83 26.86
CA ALA A 489 -21.93 35.45 28.10
C ALA A 489 -22.90 36.63 27.89
N GLN A 490 -23.24 37.00 26.64
CA GLN A 490 -24.14 38.11 26.32
C GLN A 490 -25.55 37.73 25.87
N ASP A 491 -25.87 36.44 25.68
CA ASP A 491 -27.23 35.98 25.39
C ASP A 491 -27.71 34.97 26.45
N GLY A 492 -28.25 35.49 27.55
CA GLY A 492 -28.98 34.73 28.57
C GLY A 492 -30.50 34.91 28.39
N PRO A 493 -31.31 33.83 28.32
CA PRO A 493 -32.72 33.92 27.95
C PRO A 493 -33.63 34.46 29.07
N GLN A 494 -34.57 35.32 28.67
CA GLN A 494 -35.79 35.64 29.42
C GLN A 494 -36.63 34.37 29.66
N SER A 495 -36.90 34.01 30.92
CA SER A 495 -38.27 33.80 31.42
C SER A 495 -38.32 33.30 32.87
N ALA A 496 -39.16 34.00 33.65
CA ALA A 496 -40.04 33.54 34.72
C ALA A 496 -39.46 32.87 35.98
N ALA A 497 -39.41 33.64 37.08
CA ALA A 497 -40.29 33.44 38.24
C ALA A 497 -40.22 34.66 39.18
N ASN A 498 -41.41 35.13 39.59
CA ASN A 498 -41.67 36.21 40.53
C ASN A 498 -41.11 35.94 41.93
N ASP A 499 -40.69 36.99 42.64
CA ASP A 499 -41.40 37.51 43.83
C ASP A 499 -40.51 38.53 44.58
N GLY A 500 -41.12 39.62 45.06
CA GLY A 500 -40.63 40.33 46.25
C GLY A 500 -39.92 41.68 46.06
N GLU A 501 -40.72 42.74 46.06
CA GLU A 501 -40.54 43.98 46.83
C GLU A 501 -39.24 44.82 46.73
N ALA A 502 -39.45 46.00 46.14
CA ALA A 502 -39.20 47.32 46.71
C ALA A 502 -37.83 47.65 47.34
N SER A 503 -37.12 48.56 46.65
CA SER A 503 -36.82 49.93 47.10
C SER A 503 -35.35 50.34 46.93
N LYS A 504 -35.20 51.45 46.20
CA LYS A 504 -34.39 52.64 46.51
C LYS A 504 -32.86 52.56 46.59
N ASP A 505 -32.30 53.54 45.87
CA ASP A 505 -31.20 54.44 46.24
C ASP A 505 -29.75 53.95 46.03
N GLU A 506 -29.16 54.56 45.00
CA GLU A 506 -27.91 55.35 44.98
C GLU A 506 -26.62 54.84 45.67
N GLU A 507 -25.56 54.93 44.86
CA GLU A 507 -24.15 55.16 45.19
C GLU A 507 -23.29 54.04 45.79
N GLY A 508 -22.22 53.70 45.06
CA GLY A 508 -21.05 53.03 45.63
C GLY A 508 -20.22 52.26 44.61
N ASP A 509 -19.39 52.96 43.86
CA ASP A 509 -18.32 52.39 43.04
C ASP A 509 -17.38 51.51 43.91
N LYS A 510 -17.40 50.20 43.66
CA LYS A 510 -16.42 49.23 44.18
C LYS A 510 -15.89 48.41 43.00
N PRO A 511 -14.56 48.20 42.88
CA PRO A 511 -14.00 47.36 41.84
C PRO A 511 -14.46 45.91 42.06
N GLY A 512 -15.28 45.40 41.14
CA GLY A 512 -15.80 44.05 41.21
C GLY A 512 -14.69 43.00 41.21
N PHE A 513 -14.67 42.17 42.25
CA PHE A 513 -13.91 40.91 42.25
C PHE A 513 -14.48 39.99 41.15
N VAL A 514 -13.75 39.86 40.05
CA VAL A 514 -14.06 38.87 39.01
C VAL A 514 -13.57 37.51 39.51
N PHE A 515 -14.51 36.64 39.90
CA PHE A 515 -14.19 35.25 40.22
C PHE A 515 -13.60 34.56 38.96
N PRO A 516 -12.47 33.84 39.06
CA PRO A 516 -11.91 33.14 37.91
C PRO A 516 -12.89 32.09 37.41
N ARG A 517 -13.21 32.17 36.11
CA ARG A 517 -14.06 31.20 35.41
C ARG A 517 -13.52 29.80 35.63
N LYS A 518 -14.39 28.85 36.00
CA LYS A 518 -14.06 27.42 35.96
C LYS A 518 -13.82 27.02 34.50
N LYS A 519 -12.56 26.72 34.17
CA LYS A 519 -12.15 26.25 32.85
C LYS A 519 -12.79 24.90 32.53
N GLY A 520 -13.16 24.71 31.27
CA GLY A 520 -13.73 23.43 30.82
C GLY A 520 -12.71 22.29 30.83
N PRO A 521 -13.13 21.01 30.86
CA PRO A 521 -12.22 19.86 30.82
C PRO A 521 -11.27 19.89 29.61
N HIS A 522 -11.79 20.32 28.46
CA HIS A 522 -11.03 20.44 27.21
C HIS A 522 -9.98 21.56 27.26
N GLU A 523 -10.29 22.67 27.94
CA GLU A 523 -9.40 23.81 28.11
C GLU A 523 -8.23 23.45 29.05
N LEU A 524 -8.52 22.68 30.10
CA LEU A 524 -7.50 22.12 31.02
C LEU A 524 -6.57 21.12 30.32
N GLU A 525 -7.12 20.24 29.48
CA GLU A 525 -6.34 19.26 28.69
C GLU A 525 -5.39 19.94 27.70
N LEU A 526 -5.83 21.03 27.06
CA LEU A 526 -5.01 21.84 26.16
C LEU A 526 -3.88 22.56 26.90
N GLU A 527 -4.14 23.12 28.09
CA GLU A 527 -3.11 23.76 28.91
C GLU A 527 -2.05 22.77 29.40
N GLU A 528 -2.45 21.54 29.73
CA GLU A 528 -1.53 20.48 30.14
C GLU A 528 -0.61 20.05 28.99
N LYS A 529 -1.16 19.88 27.78
CA LYS A 529 -0.38 19.65 26.56
C LYS A 529 0.59 20.79 26.26
N LEU A 530 0.20 22.04 26.53
CA LEU A 530 1.04 23.22 26.33
C LEU A 530 2.18 23.32 27.36
N ARG A 531 1.93 22.91 28.61
CA ARG A 531 2.97 22.79 29.66
C ARG A 531 3.98 21.69 29.34
N ALA A 532 3.52 20.55 28.82
CA ALA A 532 4.38 19.43 28.44
C ALA A 532 5.36 19.77 27.30
N HIS A 533 5.06 20.77 26.47
CA HIS A 533 5.95 21.22 25.38
C HIS A 533 6.89 22.38 25.76
N LYS A 534 6.73 22.98 26.96
CA LYS A 534 7.62 24.03 27.48
C LYS A 534 8.76 23.51 28.37
N LYS A 535 8.67 22.26 28.83
CA LYS A 535 9.77 21.49 29.42
C LYS A 535 10.49 20.74 28.31
#